data_AF-A5ZW61-F1
#
_entry.id   AF-A5ZW61-F1
#
_cell.length_a   1.000
_cell.length_b   1.000
_cell.length_c   1.000
_cell.angle_alpha   90.00
_cell.angle_beta   90.00
_cell.angle_gamma   90.00
#
_symmetry.space_group_name_H-M   'P 1'
#
loop_
_entity.id
_entity.type
_entity.pdbx_description
1 polymer ?
#
loop_
_entity_poly.entity_id
_entity_poly.type
_entity_poly.pdbx_seq_one_letter_code
_entity_poly.pdbx_strand_id
1 'polypeptide(L)'
;MREKLEKNLGREPTVTELAEELGMTPEEIAMASDAATEVESIYRPIHQGEGTELQLLDKLPEKENRQERILDKIFLEELLNILGTEERRLICMRYFCDMTQTEVAKRLGISQVQVSRMEKRILHRLKKEIQDKTEV
;
A
#
# COMPACT_ATOMS: atom_id res chain seq x y z
N MET A 1 26.99 -8.11 -31.62
CA MET A 1 27.38 -6.75 -32.07
C MET A 1 28.16 -6.01 -31.00
N ARG A 2 27.68 -5.98 -29.75
CA ARG A 2 28.44 -5.47 -28.59
C ARG A 2 29.87 -6.01 -28.51
N GLU A 3 30.06 -7.33 -28.61
CA GLU A 3 31.41 -7.96 -28.65
C GLU A 3 32.31 -7.50 -29.82
N LYS A 4 31.74 -7.09 -30.95
CA LYS A 4 32.52 -6.57 -32.09
C LYS A 4 32.98 -5.13 -31.84
N LEU A 5 32.10 -4.30 -31.29
CA LEU A 5 32.42 -2.93 -30.88
C LEU A 5 33.42 -2.91 -29.73
N GLU A 6 33.27 -3.79 -28.74
CA GLU A 6 34.25 -3.94 -27.63
C GLU A 6 35.65 -4.31 -28.14
N LYS A 7 35.74 -5.24 -29.09
CA LYS A 7 37.02 -5.61 -29.73
C LYS A 7 37.64 -4.47 -30.54
N ASN A 8 36.82 -3.61 -31.15
CA ASN A 8 37.30 -2.50 -31.97
C ASN A 8 37.67 -1.26 -31.14
N LEU A 9 36.92 -0.96 -30.08
CA LEU A 9 37.10 0.22 -29.22
C LEU A 9 38.06 -0.04 -28.04
N GLY A 10 38.30 -1.31 -27.69
CA GLY A 10 39.10 -1.69 -26.51
C GLY A 10 38.46 -1.30 -25.17
N ARG A 11 37.19 -0.88 -25.19
CA ARG A 11 36.36 -0.49 -24.05
C ARG A 11 34.92 -0.87 -24.30
N GLU A 12 34.10 -0.88 -23.25
CA GLU A 12 32.65 -1.04 -23.42
C GLU A 12 32.07 0.12 -24.25
N PRO A 13 31.28 -0.19 -25.30
CA PRO A 13 30.63 0.82 -26.12
C PRO A 13 29.50 1.50 -25.34
N THR A 14 29.35 2.80 -25.55
CA THR A 14 28.27 3.59 -24.96
C THR A 14 26.93 3.30 -25.63
N VAL A 15 25.83 3.65 -24.95
CA VAL A 15 24.46 3.51 -25.48
C VAL A 15 24.31 4.25 -26.81
N THR A 16 24.95 5.42 -26.95
CA THR A 16 24.92 6.24 -28.17
C THR A 16 25.69 5.60 -29.33
N GLU A 17 26.88 5.04 -29.06
CA GLU A 17 27.68 4.33 -30.08
C GLU A 17 26.97 3.04 -30.56
N LEU A 18 26.24 2.37 -29.66
CA LEU A 18 25.41 1.22 -30.01
C LEU A 18 24.19 1.62 -30.85
N ALA A 19 23.55 2.73 -30.51
CA ALA A 19 22.42 3.30 -31.26
C ALA A 19 22.83 3.67 -32.69
N GLU A 20 23.97 4.35 -32.86
CA GLU A 20 24.49 4.75 -34.17
C GLU A 20 24.85 3.55 -35.06
N GLU A 21 25.51 2.52 -34.50
CA GLU A 21 25.89 1.32 -35.27
C GLU A 21 24.66 0.46 -35.65
N LEU A 22 23.63 0.44 -34.81
CA LEU A 22 22.42 -0.37 -35.03
C LEU A 22 21.31 0.38 -35.79
N GLY A 23 21.47 1.68 -36.03
CA GLY A 23 20.45 2.53 -36.64
C GLY A 23 19.17 2.66 -35.79
N MET A 24 19.30 2.50 -34.48
CA MET A 24 18.21 2.59 -33.49
C MET A 24 18.33 3.87 -32.68
N THR A 25 17.27 4.28 -31.98
CA THR A 25 17.39 5.40 -31.04
C THR A 25 18.00 4.94 -29.71
N PRO A 26 18.67 5.83 -28.94
CA PRO A 26 19.17 5.51 -27.61
C PRO A 26 18.08 4.95 -26.67
N GLU A 27 16.83 5.43 -26.82
CA GLU A 27 15.68 4.95 -26.06
C GLU A 27 15.33 3.50 -26.40
N GLU A 28 15.42 3.11 -27.68
CA GLU A 28 15.18 1.73 -28.11
C GLU A 28 16.27 0.78 -27.61
N ILE A 29 17.53 1.21 -27.60
CA ILE A 29 18.65 0.47 -27.02
C ILE A 29 18.48 0.30 -25.51
N ALA A 30 18.03 1.35 -24.81
CA ALA A 30 17.76 1.31 -23.37
C ALA A 30 16.62 0.33 -23.06
N MET A 31 15.49 0.41 -23.78
CA MET A 31 14.36 -0.52 -23.62
C MET A 31 14.76 -1.97 -23.91
N ALA A 32 15.56 -2.21 -24.96
CA ALA A 32 16.04 -3.55 -25.27
C ALA A 32 16.99 -4.10 -24.19
N SER A 33 17.80 -3.23 -23.58
CA SER A 33 18.70 -3.60 -22.48
C SER A 33 17.94 -3.92 -21.20
N ASP A 34 16.92 -3.11 -20.86
CA ASP A 34 16.04 -3.38 -19.72
C ASP A 34 15.26 -4.70 -19.92
N ALA A 35 14.75 -4.94 -21.13
CA ALA A 35 14.05 -6.18 -21.46
C ALA A 35 14.94 -7.43 -21.44
N ALA A 36 16.24 -7.26 -21.68
CA ALA A 36 17.24 -8.33 -21.61
C ALA A 36 17.77 -8.58 -20.19
N THR A 37 17.35 -7.79 -19.19
CA THR A 37 17.78 -7.97 -17.80
C THR A 37 17.17 -9.25 -17.22
N GLU A 38 18.02 -10.12 -16.68
CA GLU A 38 17.56 -11.36 -16.03
C GLU A 38 16.89 -11.05 -14.69
N VAL A 39 15.85 -11.84 -14.36
CA VAL A 39 15.16 -11.74 -13.07
C VAL A 39 16.02 -12.39 -11.99
N GLU A 40 16.34 -11.65 -10.93
CA GLU A 40 17.03 -12.22 -9.78
C GLU A 40 16.10 -12.99 -8.84
N SER A 41 16.61 -14.04 -8.20
CA SER A 41 15.90 -14.73 -7.12
C SER A 41 15.77 -13.82 -5.90
N ILE A 42 14.54 -13.64 -5.41
CA ILE A 42 14.27 -12.91 -4.16
C ILE A 42 14.91 -13.58 -2.92
N TYR A 43 15.25 -14.87 -3.01
CA TYR A 43 15.94 -15.62 -1.96
C TYR A 43 17.47 -15.52 -2.06
N ARG A 44 18.01 -14.73 -3.01
CA ARG A 44 19.45 -14.54 -3.15
C ARG A 44 20.02 -13.91 -1.87
N PRO A 45 21.08 -14.48 -1.27
CA PRO A 45 21.75 -13.86 -0.15
C PRO A 45 22.51 -12.61 -0.62
N ILE A 46 22.28 -11.49 0.06
CA ILE A 46 22.88 -10.19 -0.24
C ILE A 46 23.94 -9.76 0.79
N HIS A 47 24.00 -10.44 1.95
CA HIS A 47 25.05 -10.26 2.94
C HIS A 47 25.34 -11.57 3.66
N GLN A 48 26.60 -12.00 3.65
CA GLN A 48 27.10 -13.16 4.38
C GLN A 48 28.14 -12.66 5.41
N GLY A 49 27.65 -12.24 6.58
CA GLY A 49 28.47 -11.95 7.76
C GLY A 49 28.30 -13.05 8.82
N GLU A 50 29.04 -12.98 9.93
CA GLU A 50 28.81 -13.82 11.11
C GLU A 50 27.48 -13.43 11.78
N GLY A 51 26.37 -13.93 11.23
CA GLY A 51 25.01 -13.60 11.66
C GLY A 51 23.95 -14.22 10.74
N THR A 52 22.71 -13.78 10.88
CA THR A 52 21.61 -14.20 10.00
C THR A 52 21.90 -13.80 8.55
N GLU A 53 21.85 -14.76 7.63
CA GLU A 53 21.99 -14.51 6.19
C GLU A 53 20.83 -13.62 5.71
N LEU A 54 21.17 -12.40 5.25
CA LEU A 54 20.18 -11.46 4.72
C LEU A 54 19.87 -11.81 3.26
N GLN A 55 18.60 -11.97 2.95
CA GLN A 55 18.11 -12.24 1.60
C GLN A 55 17.62 -10.95 0.93
N LEU A 56 17.58 -10.95 -0.40
CA LEU A 56 17.03 -9.81 -1.17
C LEU A 56 15.59 -9.50 -0.77
N LEU A 57 14.81 -10.53 -0.40
CA LEU A 57 13.44 -10.44 0.12
C LEU A 57 13.34 -9.50 1.33
N ASP A 58 14.33 -9.51 2.23
CA ASP A 58 14.31 -8.71 3.47
C ASP A 58 14.40 -7.20 3.22
N LYS A 59 14.82 -6.80 2.01
CA LYS A 59 14.87 -5.39 1.60
C LYS A 59 13.64 -4.94 0.83
N LEU A 60 12.77 -5.87 0.42
CA LEU A 60 11.56 -5.51 -0.28
C LEU A 60 10.55 -4.94 0.72
N PRO A 61 10.04 -3.72 0.51
CA PRO A 61 8.94 -3.22 1.34
C PRO A 61 7.73 -4.16 1.18
N GLU A 62 7.13 -4.56 2.30
CA GLU A 62 5.88 -5.32 2.26
C GLU A 62 4.82 -4.50 1.52
N LYS A 63 4.12 -5.13 0.55
CA LYS A 63 3.02 -4.46 -0.18
C LYS A 63 1.89 -4.00 0.72
N GLU A 64 1.69 -4.67 1.84
CA GLU A 64 0.73 -4.31 2.88
C GLU A 64 1.40 -4.54 4.23
N ASN A 65 1.67 -3.46 4.96
CA ASN A 65 2.28 -3.53 6.28
C ASN A 65 1.31 -4.21 7.24
N ARG A 66 1.51 -5.51 7.50
CA ARG A 66 0.61 -6.32 8.34
C ARG A 66 0.49 -5.75 9.76
N GLN A 67 1.54 -5.08 10.24
CA GLN A 67 1.58 -4.46 11.56
C GLN A 67 0.68 -3.22 11.62
N GLU A 68 0.68 -2.38 10.59
CA GLU A 68 -0.22 -1.22 10.49
C GLU A 68 -1.69 -1.66 10.58
N ARG A 69 -2.08 -2.72 9.87
CA ARG A 69 -3.46 -3.25 9.94
C ARG A 69 -3.88 -3.71 11.33
N ILE A 70 -2.95 -4.29 12.09
CA ILE A 70 -3.24 -4.73 13.46
C ILE A 70 -3.41 -3.52 14.37
N LEU A 71 -2.55 -2.51 14.23
CA LEU A 71 -2.64 -1.25 14.98
C LEU A 71 -3.93 -0.51 14.67
N ASP A 72 -4.30 -0.37 13.39
CA ASP A 72 -5.57 0.23 12.95
C ASP A 72 -6.78 -0.48 13.57
N LYS A 73 -6.74 -1.82 13.63
CA LYS A 73 -7.82 -2.60 14.22
C LYS A 73 -7.95 -2.36 15.73
N ILE A 74 -6.84 -2.38 16.46
CA ILE A 74 -6.83 -2.10 17.91
C ILE A 74 -7.37 -0.70 18.17
N PHE A 75 -6.87 0.28 17.42
CA PHE A 75 -7.31 1.66 17.52
C PHE A 75 -8.81 1.85 17.22
N LEU A 76 -9.32 1.18 16.18
CA LEU A 76 -10.74 1.19 15.85
C LEU A 76 -11.59 0.56 16.95
N GLU A 77 -11.14 -0.55 17.55
CA GLU A 77 -11.84 -1.18 18.67
C GLU A 77 -11.93 -0.24 19.88
N GLU A 78 -10.86 0.48 20.21
CA GLU A 78 -10.87 1.50 21.26
C GLU A 78 -11.86 2.62 20.97
N LEU A 79 -11.85 3.16 19.74
CA LEU A 79 -12.77 4.21 19.31
C LEU A 79 -14.24 3.78 19.41
N LEU A 80 -14.55 2.55 19.01
CA LEU A 80 -15.90 2.01 19.08
C LEU A 80 -16.37 1.75 20.53
N ASN A 81 -15.45 1.57 21.48
CA ASN A 81 -15.78 1.41 22.90
C ASN A 81 -16.20 2.72 23.58
N ILE A 82 -15.90 3.88 22.98
CA ILE A 82 -16.37 5.20 23.47
C ILE A 82 -17.88 5.39 23.17
N LEU A 83 -18.41 4.67 22.19
CA LEU A 83 -19.79 4.78 21.77
C LEU A 83 -20.73 4.04 22.73
N GLY A 84 -21.89 4.64 23.00
CA GLY A 84 -22.97 3.94 23.70
C GLY A 84 -23.46 2.73 22.90
N THR A 85 -24.15 1.79 23.56
CA THR A 85 -24.65 0.55 22.95
C THR A 85 -25.48 0.78 21.69
N GLU A 86 -26.39 1.75 21.71
CA GLU A 86 -27.25 2.10 20.57
C GLU A 86 -26.47 2.82 19.45
N GLU A 87 -25.49 3.66 19.80
CA GLU A 87 -24.62 4.34 18.82
C GLU A 87 -23.74 3.31 18.09
N ARG A 88 -23.12 2.38 18.84
CA ARG A 88 -22.34 1.28 18.28
C ARG A 88 -23.19 0.38 17.39
N ARG A 89 -24.41 0.04 17.82
CA ARG A 89 -25.35 -0.77 17.04
C ARG A 89 -25.70 -0.11 15.70
N LEU A 90 -25.95 1.20 15.70
CA LEU A 90 -26.16 1.98 14.47
C LEU A 90 -24.95 1.88 13.54
N ILE A 91 -23.74 2.15 14.05
CA ILE A 91 -22.50 2.12 13.25
C ILE A 91 -22.22 0.72 12.70
N CYS A 92 -22.42 -0.34 13.50
CA CYS A 92 -22.31 -1.71 13.03
C CYS A 92 -23.23 -1.99 11.84
N MET A 93 -24.51 -1.62 11.94
CA MET A 93 -25.45 -1.83 10.82
C MET A 93 -25.04 -1.04 9.58
N ARG A 94 -24.55 0.21 9.74
CA ARG A 94 -24.19 1.09 8.62
C ARG A 94 -22.93 0.67 7.88
N TYR A 95 -21.90 0.21 8.60
CA TYR A 95 -20.55 0.03 8.04
C TYR A 95 -20.05 -1.42 8.05
N PHE A 96 -20.66 -2.31 8.83
CA PHE A 96 -20.30 -3.74 8.85
C PHE A 96 -21.37 -4.63 8.21
N CYS A 97 -22.61 -4.13 8.08
CA CYS A 97 -23.71 -4.84 7.44
C CYS A 97 -24.20 -4.13 6.16
N ASP A 98 -23.55 -3.06 5.74
CA ASP A 98 -23.88 -2.25 4.55
C ASP A 98 -25.35 -1.80 4.44
N MET A 99 -26.05 -1.68 5.57
CA MET A 99 -27.45 -1.26 5.59
C MET A 99 -27.57 0.23 5.33
N THR A 100 -28.51 0.66 4.51
CA THR A 100 -28.88 2.07 4.29
C THR A 100 -29.44 2.73 5.55
N GLN A 101 -29.39 4.06 5.65
CA GLN A 101 -30.00 4.79 6.78
C GLN A 101 -31.51 4.50 6.91
N THR A 102 -32.19 4.28 5.80
CA THR A 102 -33.61 3.92 5.77
C THR A 102 -33.86 2.52 6.33
N GLU A 103 -32.99 1.54 6.02
CA GLU A 103 -33.09 0.19 6.58
C GLU A 103 -32.77 0.17 8.08
N VAL A 104 -31.76 0.95 8.50
CA VAL A 104 -31.44 1.15 9.92
C VAL A 104 -32.60 1.81 10.66
N ALA A 105 -33.21 2.84 10.07
CA ALA A 105 -34.37 3.53 10.63
C ALA A 105 -35.54 2.56 10.89
N LYS A 106 -35.86 1.72 9.91
CA LYS A 106 -36.87 0.65 10.05
C LYS A 106 -36.52 -0.31 11.19
N ARG A 107 -35.25 -0.70 11.32
CA ARG A 107 -34.80 -1.67 12.33
C ARG A 107 -34.73 -1.10 13.75
N LEU A 108 -34.48 0.20 13.88
CA LEU A 108 -34.45 0.92 15.17
C LEU A 108 -35.79 1.55 15.55
N GLY A 109 -36.80 1.52 14.67
CA GLY A 109 -38.12 2.10 14.94
C GLY A 109 -38.12 3.64 15.02
N ILE A 110 -37.15 4.29 14.37
CA ILE A 110 -37.00 5.76 14.34
C ILE A 110 -37.01 6.27 12.91
N SER A 111 -37.11 7.59 12.72
CA SER A 111 -37.05 8.18 11.37
C SER A 111 -35.65 8.14 10.77
N GLN A 112 -35.56 8.10 9.44
CA GLN A 112 -34.27 8.19 8.72
C GLN A 112 -33.54 9.50 9.04
N VAL A 113 -34.28 10.60 9.26
CA VAL A 113 -33.68 11.89 9.66
C VAL A 113 -33.03 11.79 11.05
N GLN A 114 -33.64 11.06 12.00
CA GLN A 114 -33.02 10.80 13.31
C GLN A 114 -31.75 9.95 13.17
N VAL A 115 -31.77 8.89 12.36
CA VAL A 115 -30.59 8.08 12.06
C VAL A 115 -29.48 8.96 11.48
N SER A 116 -29.79 9.77 10.48
CA SER A 116 -28.83 10.69 9.85
C SER A 116 -28.18 11.65 10.86
N ARG A 117 -28.99 12.25 11.74
CA ARG A 117 -28.49 13.14 12.80
C ARG A 117 -27.63 12.40 13.83
N MET A 118 -28.01 11.18 14.21
CA MET A 118 -27.23 10.34 15.12
C MET A 118 -25.89 9.95 14.49
N GLU A 119 -25.90 9.41 13.27
CA GLU A 119 -24.71 9.01 12.53
C GLU A 119 -23.73 10.18 12.39
N LYS A 120 -24.22 11.36 11.99
CA LYS A 120 -23.37 12.55 11.86
C LYS A 120 -22.72 12.96 13.19
N ARG A 121 -23.47 12.89 14.31
CA ARG A 121 -22.93 13.20 15.65
C ARG A 121 -21.88 12.18 16.09
N ILE A 122 -22.13 10.89 15.84
CA ILE A 122 -21.21 9.81 16.17
C ILE A 122 -19.91 9.97 15.38
N LEU A 123 -19.99 10.13 14.06
CA LEU A 123 -18.82 10.32 13.20
C LEU A 123 -18.02 11.57 13.57
N HIS A 124 -18.69 12.66 13.94
CA HIS A 124 -18.01 13.86 14.41
C HIS A 124 -17.24 13.62 15.72
N ARG A 125 -17.84 12.89 16.68
CA ARG A 125 -17.18 12.51 17.93
C ARG A 125 -15.96 11.62 17.65
N LEU A 126 -16.12 10.56 16.86
CA LEU A 126 -15.03 9.67 16.47
C LEU A 126 -13.89 10.43 15.77
N LYS A 127 -14.22 11.35 14.85
CA LYS A 127 -13.21 12.18 14.19
C LYS A 127 -12.39 13.02 15.17
N LYS A 128 -13.04 13.58 16.19
CA LYS A 128 -12.35 14.36 17.22
C LYS A 128 -11.39 13.49 18.03
N GLU A 129 -11.83 12.31 18.47
CA GLU A 129 -10.98 11.35 19.19
C GLU A 129 -9.75 10.92 18.38
N ILE A 130 -9.91 10.76 17.05
CA ILE A 130 -8.78 10.47 16.15
C ILE A 130 -7.77 11.62 16.16
N GLN A 131 -8.24 12.86 16.05
CA GLN A 131 -7.36 14.05 16.05
C GLN A 131 -6.62 14.17 17.39
N ASP A 132 -7.32 14.03 18.51
CA ASP A 132 -6.75 14.13 19.85
C ASP A 132 -5.69 13.03 20.11
N LYS A 133 -5.85 11.82 19.54
CA LYS A 133 -4.87 10.73 19.67
C LYS A 133 -3.71 10.76 18.65
N THR A 134 -3.83 11.52 17.56
CA THR A 134 -2.77 11.65 16.54
C THR A 134 -1.79 12.78 16.87
N GLU A 135 -2.16 13.70 17.77
CA GLU A 135 -1.34 14.82 18.24
C GLU A 135 -0.44 14.49 19.45
N VAL A 136 -0.33 13.21 19.83
CA VAL A 136 0.52 12.69 20.92
C VAL A 136 1.63 11.81 20.35
#